data_AF-A0AA39NE04-F1
#
_entry.id   AF-A0AA39NE04-F1
#
_cell.length_a   1.000
_cell.length_b   1.000
_cell.length_c   1.000
_cell.angle_alpha   90.00
_cell.angle_beta   90.00
_cell.angle_gamma   90.00
#
_symmetry.space_group_name_H-M   'P 1'
#
loop_
_entity.id
_entity.type
_entity.pdbx_description
1 polymer ?
#
loop_
_entity_poly.entity_id
_entity_poly.type
_entity_poly.pdbx_seq_one_letter_code
_entity_poly.pdbx_strand_id
1 'polypeptide(L)'
;MAPPKIPQKIDLVLDWLRAPPRLQLRGVQKLKISLAYRNDHFGARHFVKEQLPRIRFANPNLDIQSEAWRPEIELVFEDGKQKTLDLHEKWSTTIVKELMDTAGTEGWTRWKTNALASGLPIVPGEENEAKARVSMDVTRLPSLKEFRAAKQRVEAANPKANPPRTTTKPSAAIEASPDS
;
A
#
# COMPACT_ATOMS: atom_id res chain seq x y z
N MET A 1 -34.32 -13.66 -29.74
CA MET A 1 -32.91 -13.25 -29.64
C MET A 1 -32.89 -12.00 -28.77
N ALA A 2 -32.50 -12.12 -27.49
CA ALA A 2 -32.53 -10.98 -26.56
C ALA A 2 -31.36 -10.03 -26.86
N PRO A 3 -31.55 -8.70 -26.79
CA PRO A 3 -30.46 -7.76 -27.02
C PRO A 3 -29.35 -7.91 -25.98
N PRO A 4 -28.07 -7.70 -26.34
CA PRO A 4 -26.96 -7.72 -25.40
C PRO A 4 -27.15 -6.61 -24.36
N LYS A 5 -27.30 -7.01 -23.09
CA LYS A 5 -27.45 -6.06 -21.98
C LYS A 5 -26.13 -5.32 -21.80
N ILE A 6 -26.10 -4.04 -22.12
CA ILE A 6 -24.93 -3.19 -21.88
C ILE A 6 -24.74 -3.10 -20.35
N PRO A 7 -23.60 -3.55 -19.80
CA PRO A 7 -23.40 -3.53 -18.37
C PRO A 7 -23.45 -2.09 -17.87
N GLN A 8 -24.35 -1.84 -16.93
CA GLN A 8 -24.44 -0.53 -16.30
C GLN A 8 -23.27 -0.38 -15.32
N LYS A 9 -22.90 0.85 -14.97
CA LYS A 9 -21.82 1.11 -13.97
C LYS A 9 -22.04 0.36 -12.65
N ILE A 10 -23.30 0.14 -12.28
CA ILE A 10 -23.70 -0.59 -11.07
C ILE A 10 -23.38 -2.09 -11.18
N ASP A 11 -23.58 -2.69 -12.36
CA ASP A 11 -23.28 -4.12 -12.59
C ASP A 11 -21.78 -4.37 -12.42
N LEU A 12 -20.93 -3.48 -12.93
CA LEU A 12 -19.47 -3.54 -12.76
C LEU A 12 -19.05 -3.47 -11.28
N VAL A 13 -19.69 -2.59 -10.49
CA VAL A 13 -19.40 -2.47 -9.05
C VAL A 13 -19.86 -3.72 -8.30
N LEU A 14 -21.01 -4.29 -8.66
CA LEU A 14 -21.50 -5.53 -8.07
C LEU A 14 -20.60 -6.71 -8.38
N ASP A 15 -20.12 -6.82 -9.61
CA ASP A 15 -19.16 -7.86 -10.02
C ASP A 15 -17.85 -7.72 -9.23
N TRP A 16 -17.36 -6.50 -9.04
CA TRP A 16 -16.18 -6.23 -8.21
C TRP A 16 -16.41 -6.57 -6.73
N LEU A 17 -17.54 -6.19 -6.14
CA LEU A 17 -17.89 -6.52 -4.75
C LEU A 17 -18.07 -8.03 -4.53
N ARG A 18 -18.53 -8.75 -5.56
CA ARG A 18 -18.73 -10.21 -5.55
C ARG A 18 -17.50 -10.99 -5.98
N ALA A 19 -16.44 -10.32 -6.41
CA ALA A 19 -15.23 -10.96 -6.88
C ALA A 19 -14.68 -11.91 -5.80
N PRO A 20 -14.16 -13.09 -6.18
CA PRO A 20 -13.47 -13.96 -5.24
C PRO A 20 -12.14 -13.31 -4.78
N PRO A 21 -11.66 -13.61 -3.57
CA PRO A 21 -12.27 -14.40 -2.50
C PRO A 21 -13.38 -13.64 -1.74
N ARG A 22 -14.37 -14.38 -1.20
CA ARG A 22 -15.43 -13.80 -0.37
C ARG A 22 -14.89 -13.51 1.04
N LEU A 23 -14.80 -12.22 1.38
CA LEU A 23 -14.23 -11.73 2.65
C LEU A 23 -15.26 -11.78 3.79
N GLN A 24 -15.77 -12.97 4.11
CA GLN A 24 -16.74 -13.17 5.19
C GLN A 24 -16.03 -13.38 6.53
N LEU A 25 -16.39 -12.56 7.51
CA LEU A 25 -15.89 -12.60 8.88
C LEU A 25 -16.89 -13.33 9.78
N ARG A 26 -16.40 -14.17 10.70
CA ARG A 26 -17.23 -14.90 11.67
C ARG A 26 -17.01 -14.37 13.08
N GLY A 27 -18.10 -14.07 13.78
CA GLY A 27 -18.06 -13.67 15.18
C GLY A 27 -17.39 -12.33 15.44
N VAL A 28 -17.23 -11.46 14.42
CA VAL A 28 -16.74 -10.08 14.58
C VAL A 28 -17.94 -9.15 14.56
N GLN A 29 -18.12 -8.39 15.63
CA GLN A 29 -19.20 -7.44 15.77
C GLN A 29 -18.77 -6.03 15.33
N LYS A 30 -17.55 -5.62 15.70
CA LYS A 30 -17.01 -4.29 15.35
C LYS A 30 -15.61 -4.39 14.76
N LEU A 31 -15.38 -3.59 13.74
CA LEU A 31 -14.10 -3.40 13.08
C LEU A 31 -13.71 -1.92 13.17
N LYS A 32 -12.75 -1.61 14.02
CA LYS A 32 -12.16 -0.27 14.13
C LYS A 32 -10.88 -0.22 13.31
N ILE A 33 -10.78 0.76 12.42
CA ILE A 33 -9.61 0.97 11.58
C ILE A 33 -9.07 2.36 11.86
N SER A 34 -7.85 2.42 12.34
CA SER A 34 -7.14 3.66 12.60
C SER A 34 -6.08 3.88 11.53
N LEU A 35 -6.03 5.06 10.92
CA LEU A 35 -5.07 5.40 9.86
C LEU A 35 -4.42 6.76 10.11
N ALA A 36 -3.08 6.83 9.98
CA ALA A 36 -2.37 8.09 10.12
C ALA A 36 -2.36 8.87 8.79
N TYR A 37 -2.68 10.16 8.87
CA TYR A 37 -2.80 11.00 7.67
C TYR A 37 -1.46 11.35 7.00
N ARG A 38 -0.35 11.40 7.75
CA ARG A 38 0.95 11.89 7.23
C ARG A 38 2.02 10.82 7.04
N ASN A 39 1.79 9.60 7.50
CA ASN A 39 2.79 8.54 7.42
C ASN A 39 2.53 7.61 6.23
N ASP A 40 3.59 6.94 5.80
CA ASP A 40 3.70 6.16 4.56
C ASP A 40 2.96 4.81 4.61
N HIS A 41 1.67 4.84 4.99
CA HIS A 41 0.82 3.65 5.11
C HIS A 41 0.03 3.42 3.83
N PHE A 42 0.72 3.33 2.70
CA PHE A 42 0.08 3.09 1.40
C PHE A 42 -0.75 1.80 1.42
N GLY A 43 -0.22 0.71 1.98
CA GLY A 43 -0.94 -0.55 2.05
C GLY A 43 -2.23 -0.47 2.87
N ALA A 44 -2.21 0.24 4.00
CA ALA A 44 -3.40 0.44 4.82
C ALA A 44 -4.46 1.32 4.13
N ARG A 45 -4.06 2.35 3.39
CA ARG A 45 -4.98 3.18 2.58
C ARG A 45 -5.59 2.39 1.43
N HIS A 46 -4.77 1.62 0.74
CA HIS A 46 -5.24 0.72 -0.32
C HIS A 46 -6.21 -0.32 0.24
N PHE A 47 -5.95 -0.88 1.42
CA PHE A 47 -6.87 -1.79 2.10
C PHE A 47 -8.24 -1.12 2.35
N VAL A 48 -8.25 0.08 2.92
CA VAL A 48 -9.50 0.80 3.21
C VAL A 48 -10.27 1.15 1.93
N LYS A 49 -9.57 1.52 0.86
CA LYS A 49 -10.21 1.88 -0.41
C LYS A 49 -10.75 0.67 -1.17
N GLU A 50 -9.97 -0.40 -1.27
CA GLU A 50 -10.26 -1.54 -2.16
C GLU A 50 -10.97 -2.69 -1.44
N GLN A 51 -10.57 -2.99 -0.20
CA GLN A 51 -11.00 -4.22 0.48
C GLN A 51 -12.14 -3.95 1.47
N LEU A 52 -12.17 -2.78 2.09
CA LEU A 52 -13.22 -2.44 3.06
C LEU A 52 -14.63 -2.46 2.47
N PRO A 53 -14.89 -1.91 1.26
CA PRO A 53 -16.22 -2.00 0.66
C PRO A 53 -16.65 -3.45 0.41
N ARG A 54 -15.71 -4.32 0.03
CA ARG A 54 -15.95 -5.75 -0.19
C ARG A 54 -16.27 -6.47 1.12
N ILE A 55 -15.54 -6.16 2.19
CA ILE A 55 -15.80 -6.69 3.54
C ILE A 55 -17.18 -6.25 4.02
N ARG A 56 -17.53 -4.97 3.87
CA ARG A 56 -18.84 -4.45 4.26
C ARG A 56 -19.98 -5.12 3.48
N PHE A 57 -19.77 -5.34 2.18
CA PHE A 57 -20.74 -6.02 1.33
C PHE A 57 -20.95 -7.48 1.73
N ALA A 58 -19.88 -8.18 2.12
CA ALA A 58 -19.95 -9.57 2.58
C ALA A 58 -20.52 -9.71 4.00
N ASN A 59 -20.40 -8.67 4.84
CA ASN A 59 -20.77 -8.66 6.25
C ASN A 59 -21.62 -7.42 6.59
N PRO A 60 -22.93 -7.42 6.26
CA PRO A 60 -23.78 -6.24 6.44
C PRO A 60 -24.02 -5.87 7.91
N ASN A 61 -23.86 -6.81 8.84
CA ASN A 61 -24.08 -6.62 10.28
C ASN A 61 -22.85 -6.05 11.01
N LEU A 62 -21.72 -5.88 10.31
CA LEU A 62 -20.47 -5.42 10.90
C LEU A 62 -20.50 -3.89 11.10
N ASP A 63 -20.27 -3.43 12.33
CA ASP A 63 -20.06 -2.00 12.60
C ASP A 63 -18.61 -1.64 12.26
N ILE A 64 -18.42 -0.76 11.27
CA ILE A 64 -17.12 -0.35 10.77
C ILE A 64 -16.89 1.11 11.13
N GLN A 65 -15.84 1.37 11.90
CA GLN A 65 -15.45 2.72 12.31
C GLN A 65 -14.06 3.05 11.79
N SER A 66 -13.87 4.27 11.30
CA SER A 66 -12.58 4.77 10.80
C SER A 66 -12.13 5.97 11.62
N GLU A 67 -10.91 5.92 12.17
CA GLU A 67 -10.33 6.98 13.00
C GLU A 67 -8.98 7.43 12.46
N ALA A 68 -8.64 8.71 12.64
CA ALA A 68 -7.39 9.29 12.16
C ALA A 68 -6.27 9.16 13.22
N TRP A 69 -5.91 7.94 13.58
CA TRP A 69 -4.90 7.63 14.60
C TRP A 69 -3.76 6.74 14.06
N ARG A 70 -2.98 6.07 14.92
CA ARG A 70 -1.94 5.12 14.54
C ARG A 70 -2.50 4.02 13.63
N PRO A 71 -1.72 3.51 12.65
CA PRO A 71 -2.17 2.54 11.65
C PRO A 71 -2.44 1.15 12.27
N GLU A 72 -3.64 0.94 12.79
CA GLU A 72 -4.01 -0.27 13.54
C GLU A 72 -5.44 -0.71 13.18
N ILE A 73 -5.70 -2.01 13.23
CA ILE A 73 -7.06 -2.58 13.13
C ILE A 73 -7.41 -3.26 14.43
N GLU A 74 -8.51 -2.86 15.03
CA GLU A 74 -9.08 -3.52 16.19
C GLU A 74 -10.31 -4.31 15.78
N LEU A 75 -10.28 -5.61 16.10
CA LEU A 75 -11.39 -6.54 15.92
C LEU A 75 -12.05 -6.78 17.26
N VAL A 76 -13.32 -6.44 17.39
CA VAL A 76 -14.14 -6.78 18.56
C VAL A 76 -15.04 -7.95 18.19
N PHE A 77 -14.80 -9.08 18.85
CA PHE A 77 -15.57 -10.30 18.65
C PHE A 77 -16.86 -10.30 19.48
N GLU A 78 -17.84 -11.09 19.06
CA GLU A 78 -19.09 -11.32 19.80
C GLU A 78 -18.85 -11.90 21.19
N ASP A 79 -17.78 -12.69 21.35
CA ASP A 79 -17.33 -13.25 22.63
C ASP A 79 -16.72 -12.18 23.58
N GLY A 80 -16.67 -10.91 23.17
CA GLY A 80 -16.05 -9.81 23.91
C GLY A 80 -14.52 -9.77 23.81
N LYS A 81 -13.89 -10.73 23.12
CA LYS A 81 -12.46 -10.71 22.84
C LYS A 81 -12.12 -9.56 21.90
N GLN A 82 -10.94 -8.98 22.09
CA GLN A 82 -10.42 -7.94 21.22
C GLN A 82 -9.07 -8.37 20.66
N LYS A 83 -8.85 -8.11 19.37
CA LYS A 83 -7.56 -8.38 18.73
C LYS A 83 -7.14 -7.18 17.90
N THR A 84 -5.96 -6.66 18.20
CA THR A 84 -5.35 -5.55 17.48
C THR A 84 -4.33 -6.10 16.48
N LEU A 85 -4.42 -5.64 15.24
CA LEU A 85 -3.50 -5.94 14.16
C LEU A 85 -2.78 -4.65 13.76
N ASP A 86 -1.46 -4.67 13.86
CA ASP A 86 -0.63 -3.56 13.37
C ASP A 86 -0.64 -3.54 11.82
N LEU A 87 -0.82 -2.37 11.23
CA LEU A 87 -0.81 -2.16 9.78
C LEU A 87 0.46 -1.45 9.28
N HIS A 88 1.40 -1.14 10.18
CA HIS A 88 2.63 -0.45 9.83
C HIS A 88 3.46 -1.24 8.81
N GLU A 89 3.89 -0.58 7.73
CA GLU A 89 4.70 -1.16 6.64
C GLU A 89 4.11 -2.42 5.97
N LYS A 90 2.84 -2.73 6.20
CA LYS A 90 2.16 -3.89 5.61
C LYS A 90 1.48 -3.54 4.29
N TRP A 91 1.54 -4.49 3.37
CA TRP A 91 0.81 -4.44 2.11
C TRP A 91 -0.66 -4.76 2.31
N SER A 92 -1.53 -4.19 1.48
CA SER A 92 -2.99 -4.38 1.58
C SER A 92 -3.41 -5.86 1.53
N THR A 93 -2.74 -6.65 0.69
CA THR A 93 -2.85 -8.10 0.51
C THR A 93 -2.49 -8.86 1.79
N THR A 94 -1.38 -8.49 2.43
CA THR A 94 -0.94 -9.07 3.71
C THR A 94 -1.95 -8.78 4.82
N ILE A 95 -2.46 -7.54 4.88
CA ILE A 95 -3.50 -7.14 5.85
C ILE A 95 -4.77 -7.99 5.67
N VAL A 96 -5.24 -8.17 4.43
CA VAL A 96 -6.41 -9.03 4.15
C VAL A 96 -6.15 -10.45 4.61
N LYS A 97 -4.97 -11.01 4.31
CA LYS A 97 -4.61 -12.37 4.71
C LYS A 97 -4.63 -12.52 6.23
N GLU A 98 -3.97 -11.64 6.97
CA GLU A 98 -3.94 -11.68 8.44
C GLU A 98 -5.34 -11.53 9.06
N LEU A 99 -6.15 -10.64 8.50
CA LEU A 99 -7.52 -10.42 8.94
C LEU A 99 -8.38 -11.67 8.71
N MET A 100 -8.33 -12.25 7.51
CA MET A 100 -9.07 -13.47 7.18
C MET A 100 -8.52 -14.70 7.91
N ASP A 101 -7.25 -14.73 8.29
CA ASP A 101 -6.67 -15.83 9.08
C ASP A 101 -7.09 -15.76 10.54
N THR A 102 -7.38 -14.56 11.01
CA THR A 102 -7.83 -14.30 12.36
C THR A 102 -9.34 -14.51 12.52
N ALA A 103 -10.13 -14.06 11.54
CA ALA A 103 -11.58 -13.95 11.68
C ALA A 103 -12.36 -14.48 10.46
N GLY A 104 -11.68 -15.06 9.46
CA GLY A 104 -12.32 -15.61 8.27
C GLY A 104 -13.08 -16.91 8.55
N THR A 105 -14.01 -17.21 7.65
CA THR A 105 -14.82 -18.43 7.69
C THR A 105 -14.15 -19.61 6.98
N GLU A 106 -14.76 -20.80 7.04
CA GLU A 106 -14.31 -21.98 6.28
C GLU A 106 -14.21 -21.74 4.77
N GLY A 107 -15.00 -20.80 4.23
CA GLY A 107 -14.92 -20.41 2.81
C GLY A 107 -13.56 -19.85 2.43
N TRP A 108 -12.92 -19.10 3.34
CA TRP A 108 -11.56 -18.59 3.15
C TRP A 108 -10.53 -19.72 3.17
N THR A 109 -10.65 -20.67 4.09
CA THR A 109 -9.75 -21.84 4.17
C THR A 109 -9.81 -22.66 2.89
N ARG A 110 -11.01 -22.94 2.37
CA ARG A 110 -11.18 -23.67 1.10
C ARG A 110 -10.57 -22.92 -0.07
N TRP A 111 -10.77 -21.60 -0.13
CA TRP A 111 -10.15 -20.75 -1.14
C TRP A 111 -8.64 -20.82 -1.09
N LYS A 112 -8.03 -20.67 0.09
CA LYS A 112 -6.58 -20.80 0.28
C LYS A 112 -6.03 -22.13 -0.20
N THR A 113 -6.69 -23.24 0.16
CA THR A 113 -6.26 -24.56 -0.29
C THR A 113 -6.34 -24.68 -1.81
N ASN A 114 -7.40 -24.16 -2.43
CA ASN A 114 -7.56 -24.19 -3.89
C ASN A 114 -6.55 -23.28 -4.61
N ALA A 115 -6.34 -22.06 -4.10
CA ALA A 115 -5.36 -21.12 -4.64
C ALA A 115 -3.95 -21.70 -4.57
N LEU A 116 -3.59 -22.31 -3.43
CA LEU A 116 -2.30 -22.98 -3.24
C LEU A 116 -2.15 -24.21 -4.14
N ALA A 117 -3.20 -25.00 -4.32
CA ALA A 117 -3.20 -26.14 -5.25
C ALA A 117 -3.10 -25.71 -6.72
N SER A 118 -3.66 -24.55 -7.06
CA SER A 118 -3.66 -23.98 -8.42
C SER A 118 -2.43 -23.12 -8.74
N GLY A 119 -1.56 -22.86 -7.75
CA GLY A 119 -0.43 -21.94 -7.89
C GLY A 119 -0.84 -20.47 -8.13
N LEU A 120 -2.10 -20.11 -7.80
CA LEU A 120 -2.65 -18.77 -7.97
C LEU A 120 -2.41 -17.93 -6.71
N PRO A 121 -2.26 -16.59 -6.84
CA PRO A 121 -2.14 -15.70 -5.68
C PRO A 121 -3.39 -15.79 -4.79
N ILE A 122 -3.20 -15.81 -3.48
CA ILE A 122 -4.29 -16.03 -2.51
C ILE A 122 -5.22 -14.81 -2.48
N VAL A 123 -4.67 -13.61 -2.68
CA VAL A 123 -5.43 -12.37 -2.77
C VAL A 123 -5.13 -11.70 -4.11
N PRO A 124 -6.17 -11.29 -4.88
CA PRO A 124 -5.98 -10.51 -6.10
C PRO A 124 -5.11 -9.27 -5.83
N GLY A 125 -4.02 -9.09 -6.58
CA GLY A 125 -3.05 -8.01 -6.39
C GLY A 125 -1.73 -8.38 -5.70
N GLU A 126 -1.58 -9.61 -5.17
CA GLU A 126 -0.30 -10.11 -4.63
C GLU A 126 0.82 -10.12 -5.67
N GLU A 127 0.47 -10.30 -6.95
CA GLU A 127 1.41 -10.22 -8.08
C GLU A 127 2.09 -8.84 -8.21
N ASN A 128 1.40 -7.75 -7.83
CA ASN A 128 1.93 -6.41 -7.89
C ASN A 128 2.85 -6.14 -6.70
N GLU A 129 2.58 -6.72 -5.54
CA GLU A 129 3.48 -6.71 -4.39
C GLU A 129 4.78 -7.45 -4.69
N ALA A 130 4.69 -8.67 -5.24
CA ALA A 130 5.87 -9.44 -5.61
C ALA A 130 6.73 -8.71 -6.65
N LYS A 131 6.11 -8.14 -7.69
CA LYS A 131 6.82 -7.33 -8.71
C LYS A 131 7.46 -6.09 -8.09
N ALA A 132 6.77 -5.37 -7.21
CA ALA A 132 7.31 -4.17 -6.57
C ALA A 132 8.49 -4.47 -5.65
N ARG A 133 8.44 -5.57 -4.89
CA ARG A 133 9.58 -6.03 -4.07
C ARG A 133 10.80 -6.37 -4.93
N VAL A 134 10.61 -7.12 -6.01
CA VAL A 134 11.71 -7.44 -6.95
C VAL A 134 12.26 -6.17 -7.60
N SER A 135 11.41 -5.20 -7.91
CA SER A 135 11.84 -3.91 -8.47
C SER A 135 12.71 -3.11 -7.50
N MET A 136 12.42 -3.16 -6.19
CA MET A 136 13.25 -2.50 -5.17
C MET A 136 14.65 -3.13 -5.04
N ASP A 137 14.78 -4.44 -5.21
CA ASP A 137 16.08 -5.12 -5.21
C ASP A 137 16.92 -4.80 -6.46
N VAL A 138 16.28 -4.67 -7.63
CA VAL A 138 16.96 -4.33 -8.89
C VAL A 138 17.37 -2.84 -8.94
N THR A 139 16.71 -1.98 -8.17
CA THR A 139 17.00 -0.55 -8.09
C THR A 139 17.85 -0.21 -6.85
N ARG A 140 18.89 -1.00 -6.56
CA ARG A 140 19.96 -0.52 -5.67
C ARG A 140 20.61 0.67 -6.36
N LEU A 141 20.16 1.88 -6.01
CA LEU A 141 20.82 3.10 -6.49
C LEU A 141 22.30 3.00 -6.11
N PRO A 142 23.22 3.22 -7.07
CA PRO A 142 24.64 3.16 -6.78
C PRO A 142 24.94 4.14 -5.65
N SER A 143 25.75 3.68 -4.70
CA SER A 143 26.19 4.51 -3.58
C SER A 143 26.86 5.78 -4.11
N LEU A 144 26.84 6.85 -3.31
CA LEU A 144 27.48 8.12 -3.67
C LEU A 144 28.96 7.95 -4.06
N LYS A 145 29.62 6.93 -3.47
CA LYS A 145 31.00 6.54 -3.76
C LYS A 145 31.13 5.92 -5.16
N GLU A 146 30.24 5.01 -5.53
CA GLU A 146 30.20 4.39 -6.85
C GLU A 146 29.86 5.40 -7.95
N PHE A 147 28.92 6.31 -7.68
CA PHE A 147 28.58 7.38 -8.62
C PHE A 147 29.75 8.36 -8.84
N ARG A 148 30.46 8.75 -7.78
CA ARG A 148 31.67 9.58 -7.87
C ARG A 148 32.79 8.88 -8.62
N ALA A 149 33.01 7.59 -8.35
CA ALA A 149 34.02 6.80 -9.04
C ALA A 149 33.69 6.63 -10.54
N ALA A 150 32.42 6.39 -10.88
CA ALA A 150 31.97 6.31 -12.27
C ALA A 150 32.15 7.65 -13.00
N LYS A 151 31.80 8.77 -12.37
CA LYS A 151 32.00 10.11 -12.92
C LYS A 151 33.48 10.42 -13.15
N GLN A 152 34.35 10.13 -12.18
CA GLN A 152 35.80 10.30 -12.32
C GLN A 152 36.38 9.43 -13.43
N ARG A 153 35.86 8.21 -13.64
CA ARG A 153 36.30 7.31 -14.71
C ARG A 153 35.90 7.81 -16.10
N VAL A 154 34.73 8.41 -16.23
CA VAL A 154 34.27 9.06 -17.48
C VAL A 154 35.06 10.34 -17.76
N GLU A 155 35.37 11.12 -16.72
CA GLU A 155 36.14 12.37 -16.80
C GLU A 155 37.62 12.13 -17.13
N ALA A 156 38.21 11.05 -16.60
CA ALA A 156 39.56 10.61 -16.96
C ALA A 156 39.66 10.01 -18.37
N ALA A 157 38.57 9.42 -18.89
CA ALA A 157 38.53 8.81 -20.22
C ALA A 157 38.28 9.82 -21.35
N ASN A 158 37.78 11.03 -21.06
CA ASN A 158 37.56 12.06 -22.08
C ASN A 158 37.84 13.49 -21.54
N PRO A 159 39.12 13.92 -21.48
CA PRO A 159 39.52 15.20 -20.89
C PRO A 159 39.19 16.45 -21.74
N LYS A 160 38.45 16.34 -22.85
CA LYS A 160 38.22 17.45 -23.80
C LYS A 160 36.79 18.00 -23.86
N ALA A 161 35.89 17.62 -22.96
CA ALA A 161 34.48 18.06 -23.01
C ALA A 161 33.97 18.70 -21.70
N ASN A 162 34.52 19.85 -21.29
CA ASN A 162 33.75 21.10 -21.13
C ASN A 162 34.53 22.24 -20.44
N PRO A 163 34.21 23.50 -20.76
CA PRO A 163 34.88 24.70 -20.23
C PRO A 163 34.43 25.07 -18.80
N PRO A 164 35.25 25.85 -18.05
CA PRO A 164 34.96 26.24 -16.68
C PRO A 164 33.78 27.22 -16.59
N ARG A 165 32.76 26.86 -15.82
CA ARG A 165 31.66 27.74 -15.42
C ARG A 165 32.16 28.64 -14.28
N THR A 166 32.45 29.89 -14.59
CA THR A 166 32.83 30.94 -13.63
C THR A 166 31.76 31.11 -12.56
N THR A 167 32.16 30.94 -11.29
CA THR A 167 31.37 31.29 -10.12
C THR A 167 31.34 32.81 -9.95
N THR A 168 30.18 33.40 -10.22
CA THR A 168 29.89 34.80 -9.92
C THR A 168 29.80 34.97 -8.40
N LYS A 169 30.75 35.73 -7.86
CA LYS A 169 30.84 36.20 -6.48
C LYS A 169 29.66 37.15 -6.18
N PRO A 170 28.80 36.93 -5.19
CA PRO A 170 27.90 37.98 -4.72
C PRO A 170 28.69 38.98 -3.88
N SER A 171 28.71 40.21 -4.37
CA SER A 171 29.24 41.42 -3.74
C SER A 171 28.39 41.76 -2.51
N ALA A 172 28.98 41.67 -1.32
CA ALA A 172 28.41 42.24 -0.10
C ALA A 172 28.85 43.70 0.01
N ALA A 173 27.95 44.61 -0.33
CA ALA A 173 27.96 45.98 0.16
C ALA A 173 26.94 46.05 1.30
N ILE A 174 27.33 46.58 2.46
CA ILE A 174 26.55 47.54 3.26
C ILE A 174 27.56 48.21 4.19
N GLU A 175 27.87 49.44 3.80
CA GLU A 175 28.50 50.50 4.55
C GLU A 175 27.39 51.15 5.40
N ALA A 176 27.57 51.22 6.71
CA ALA A 176 26.72 51.99 7.62
C ALA A 176 27.51 52.35 8.90
N SER A 177 28.15 53.51 8.86
CA SER A 177 28.27 54.45 10.00
C SER A 177 27.27 55.59 9.73
N PRO A 178 26.93 56.53 10.64
CA PRO A 178 27.43 56.81 12.00
C PRO A 178 26.29 57.14 13.03
N ASP A 179 26.63 57.87 14.11
CA ASP A 179 25.80 58.57 15.13
C ASP A 179 25.33 57.69 16.32
N SER A 180 25.58 57.98 17.59
CA SER A 180 25.96 59.19 18.36
C SER A 180 26.59 58.75 19.69
#